data_AF-A0A0D6DZK9-F1
#
_entry.id   AF-A0A0D6DZK9-F1
#
_cell.length_a   1.000
_cell.length_b   1.000
_cell.length_c   1.000
_cell.angle_alpha   90.00
_cell.angle_beta   90.00
_cell.angle_gamma   90.00
#
_symmetry.space_group_name_H-M   'P 1'
#
loop_
_entity.id
_entity.type
_entity.pdbx_description
1 polymer ?
#
loop_
_entity_poly.entity_id
_entity_poly.type
_entity_poly.pdbx_seq_one_letter_code
_entity_poly.pdbx_strand_id
1 'polypeptide(L)' 'MKFGMRKPSLKKSIKARTTGKLKRKIKKSIIPGYGKKGIGFIKSPKKSIKNKTQIVK' A
#
# COMPACT_ATOMS: atom_id res chain seq x y z
N MET A 1 -28.33 3.38 -17.71
CA MET A 1 -27.60 3.21 -16.42
C MET A 1 -28.61 3.29 -15.28
N LYS A 2 -28.60 2.36 -14.32
CA LYS A 2 -29.47 2.47 -13.14
C LYS A 2 -28.82 3.44 -12.14
N PHE A 3 -29.41 4.62 -12.00
CA PHE A 3 -29.03 5.60 -10.98
C PHE A 3 -29.74 5.28 -9.67
N GLY A 4 -29.01 5.24 -8.55
CA GLY A 4 -29.55 4.97 -7.21
C GLY A 4 -28.54 4.31 -6.26
N MET A 5 -28.76 4.47 -4.95
CA MET A 5 -27.92 3.80 -3.94
C MET A 5 -28.11 2.29 -3.99
N ARG A 6 -27.02 1.55 -4.22
CA ARG A 6 -27.04 0.09 -4.09
C ARG A 6 -27.26 -0.28 -2.63
N LYS A 7 -28.05 -1.34 -2.39
CA LYS A 7 -28.26 -1.91 -1.04
C LYS A 7 -26.91 -2.04 -0.32
N PRO A 8 -26.69 -1.31 0.79
CA PRO A 8 -25.43 -1.40 1.51
C PRO A 8 -25.27 -2.80 2.07
N SER A 9 -24.07 -3.36 1.94
CA SER A 9 -23.74 -4.65 2.53
C SER A 9 -22.68 -4.46 3.61
N LEU A 10 -23.03 -4.82 4.85
CA LEU A 10 -22.17 -4.67 6.02
C LEU A 10 -20.83 -5.38 5.85
N LYS A 11 -20.85 -6.62 5.30
CA LYS A 11 -19.64 -7.40 5.01
C LYS A 11 -18.68 -6.67 4.07
N LYS A 12 -19.17 -6.06 2.99
CA LYS A 12 -18.32 -5.30 2.04
C LYS A 12 -17.78 -4.02 2.67
N SER A 13 -18.61 -3.32 3.44
CA SER A 13 -18.21 -2.09 4.14
C SER A 13 -17.08 -2.33 5.16
N ILE A 14 -17.19 -3.41 5.95
CA ILE A 14 -16.14 -3.75 6.93
C ILE A 14 -14.87 -4.22 6.22
N LYS A 15 -15.00 -5.10 5.23
CA LYS A 15 -13.87 -5.62 4.45
C LYS A 15 -13.07 -4.49 3.76
N ALA A 16 -13.75 -3.50 3.19
CA ALA A 16 -13.09 -2.35 2.55
C ALA A 16 -12.23 -1.56 3.54
N ARG A 17 -12.71 -1.38 4.78
CA ARG A 17 -12.00 -0.64 5.83
C ARG A 17 -10.82 -1.39 6.42
N THR A 18 -10.90 -2.72 6.54
CA THR A 18 -9.93 -3.50 7.33
C THR A 18 -8.88 -4.24 6.49
N THR A 19 -9.19 -4.61 5.25
CA THR A 19 -8.30 -5.45 4.43
C THR A 19 -6.93 -4.84 4.18
N GLY A 20 -6.86 -3.54 3.88
CA GLY A 20 -5.59 -2.84 3.67
C GLY A 20 -4.73 -2.81 4.94
N LYS A 21 -5.34 -2.54 6.11
CA LYS A 21 -4.67 -2.53 7.40
C LYS A 21 -4.09 -3.90 7.75
N LEU A 22 -4.88 -4.96 7.54
CA LEU A 22 -4.44 -6.34 7.78
C LEU A 22 -3.25 -6.71 6.89
N LYS A 23 -3.36 -6.47 5.58
CA LYS A 23 -2.26 -6.75 4.63
C LYS A 23 -0.99 -5.98 4.98
N ARG A 24 -1.09 -4.72 5.42
CA ARG A 24 0.08 -3.93 5.85
C ARG A 24 0.70 -4.48 7.14
N LYS A 25 -0.11 -4.91 8.12
CA LYS A 25 0.37 -5.49 9.37
C LYS A 25 1.16 -6.78 9.11
N ILE A 26 0.63 -7.66 8.27
CA ILE A 26 1.29 -8.90 7.85
C ILE A 26 2.64 -8.58 7.17
N LYS A 27 2.64 -7.68 6.17
CA LYS A 27 3.88 -7.29 5.47
C LYS A 27 4.93 -6.67 6.38
N LYS A 28 4.51 -5.85 7.36
CA LYS A 28 5.43 -5.28 8.37
C LYS A 28 6.06 -6.35 9.27
N SER A 29 5.31 -7.41 9.59
CA SER A 29 5.78 -8.49 10.47
C SER A 29 6.77 -9.42 9.77
N ILE A 30 6.60 -9.65 8.46
CA ILE A 30 7.37 -10.64 7.71
C ILE A 30 8.59 -10.01 7.03
N ILE A 31 8.47 -8.78 6.53
CA ILE A 31 9.52 -8.15 5.72
C ILE A 31 10.30 -7.15 6.58
N PRO A 32 11.57 -7.43 6.92
CA PRO A 32 12.40 -6.48 7.63
C PRO A 32 12.54 -5.20 6.79
N GLY A 33 12.18 -4.06 7.38
CA GLY A 33 12.26 -2.75 6.74
C GLY A 33 11.09 -2.34 5.85
N TYR A 34 9.98 -3.11 5.78
CA TYR A 34 8.80 -2.69 5.02
C TYR A 34 8.23 -1.34 5.50
N GLY A 35 8.24 -0.34 4.62
CA GLY A 35 7.69 0.99 4.89
C GLY A 35 8.58 1.93 5.70
N LYS A 36 9.86 1.60 5.97
CA LYS A 36 10.81 2.59 6.51
C LYS A 36 11.50 3.36 5.38
N LYS A 37 11.80 4.64 5.62
CA LYS A 37 12.57 5.48 4.69
C LYS A 37 13.98 4.89 4.53
N GLY A 38 14.51 4.88 3.31
CA GLY A 38 15.87 4.40 3.04
C GLY A 38 16.03 2.92 2.66
N ILE A 39 15.02 2.06 2.85
CA ILE A 39 15.12 0.62 2.50
C ILE A 39 15.44 0.39 1.01
N GLY A 40 14.99 1.29 0.14
CA GLY A 40 15.29 1.21 -1.29
C GLY A 40 16.79 1.24 -1.60
N PHE A 41 17.59 1.95 -0.79
CA PHE A 41 19.05 1.99 -0.96
C PHE A 41 19.71 0.67 -0.54
N ILE A 42 19.21 0.04 0.52
CA ILE A 42 19.71 -1.24 1.03
C ILE A 42 19.34 -2.38 0.07
N LYS A 43 18.13 -2.39 -0.47
CA LYS A 43 17.63 -3.47 -1.33
C LYS A 43 18.03 -3.32 -2.80
N SER A 44 18.09 -2.10 -3.32
CA SER A 44 18.40 -1.84 -4.74
C SER A 44 18.84 -0.39 -4.99
N PRO A 45 20.13 -0.06 -4.78
CA PRO A 45 20.61 1.32 -4.82
C PRO A 45 20.41 1.99 -6.19
N LYS A 46 20.68 1.28 -7.30
CA LYS A 46 20.53 1.78 -8.68
C LYS A 46 19.08 2.15 -9.03
N LYS A 47 18.09 1.41 -8.53
CA LYS A 47 16.66 1.70 -8.75
C LYS A 47 16.17 2.84 -7.84
N SER A 48 16.69 2.90 -6.61
CA SER A 48 16.36 3.95 -5.64
C SER A 48 16.74 5.35 -6.15
N ILE A 49 17.93 5.47 -6.75
CA ILE A 49 18.44 6.74 -7.28
C ILE A 49 17.64 7.19 -8.52
N LYS A 50 17.33 6.26 -9.43
CA LYS A 50 16.55 6.54 -10.66
C LYS A 50 15.13 7.02 -10.36
N ASN A 51 14.43 6.40 -9.40
CA ASN A 51 13.10 6.86 -9.01
C ASN A 51 13.15 8.21 -8.28
N LYS A 52 14.22 8.50 -7.52
CA LYS A 52 14.38 9.80 -6.84
C LYS A 52 14.54 10.95 -7.85
N THR A 53 15.26 10.74 -8.95
CA THR A 53 15.43 11.73 -10.01
C THR A 53 14.17 11.92 -10.85
N GLN A 54 13.36 10.87 -11.03
CA GLN A 54 12.09 10.94 -11.74
C GLN A 54 11.00 11.75 -10.99
N ILE A 55 11.05 11.80 -9.66
CA ILE A 55 10.08 12.51 -8.81
C ILE A 55 10.37 14.02 -8.71
N VAL A 56 11.57 14.47 -9.12
CA VAL A 56 12.03 15.88 -9.03
C VAL A 56 11.99 16.58 -10.39
N LYS A 57 11.27 16.01 -11.36
CA LYS A 57 11.05 16.62 -12.68
C LYS A 57 9.64 17.16 -12.80
#